data_AF-A0A226D3C0-F1
#
_entry.id   AF-A0A226D3C0-F1
#
_cell.length_a   1.000
_cell.length_b   1.000
_cell.length_c   1.000
_cell.angle_alpha   90.00
_cell.angle_beta   90.00
_cell.angle_gamma   90.00
#
_symmetry.space_group_name_H-M   'P 1'
#
loop_
_entity.id
_entity.type
_entity.pdbx_description
1 polymer ?
#
loop_
_entity_poly.entity_id
_entity_poly.type
_entity_poly.pdbx_seq_one_letter_code
_entity_poly.pdbx_strand_id
1 'polypeptide(L)'
;MRFIASTLVLALIGVAQVQSHGYLKEPIARTSIQLRPEFNTQQPYWWDNTGVWCANANQDLQYSTCGRCGEQQGNSDASQNGIYDKNVIVATYTAGSIVDIVSNFQAAHHGYFQVELCASETETDNCFTVLPIVGGSEEVRNGNRLCVPYDNNATQDLVARVQLPAGVRCNRCTIRWTYRTSYPGPSGWESCDNPRPAQTFRNCADVRIQ
;
A
#
# COMPACT_ATOMS: atom_id res chain seq x y z
N MET A 1 -37.91 -35.97 -40.75
CA MET A 1 -37.11 -34.82 -40.31
C MET A 1 -37.27 -34.64 -38.80
N ARG A 2 -36.24 -34.90 -38.01
CA ARG A 2 -36.23 -34.62 -36.56
C ARG A 2 -35.26 -33.47 -36.34
N PHE A 3 -35.80 -32.29 -36.00
CA PHE A 3 -35.00 -31.13 -35.62
C PHE A 3 -34.48 -31.37 -34.20
N ILE A 4 -33.16 -31.57 -34.06
CA ILE A 4 -32.49 -31.53 -32.77
C ILE A 4 -32.17 -30.06 -32.50
N ALA A 5 -32.95 -29.43 -31.63
CA ALA A 5 -32.66 -28.08 -31.15
C ALA A 5 -31.50 -28.16 -30.15
N SER A 6 -30.28 -27.93 -30.62
CA SER A 6 -29.11 -27.77 -29.76
C SER A 6 -29.22 -26.47 -28.97
N THR A 7 -29.54 -26.56 -27.69
CA THR A 7 -29.53 -25.43 -26.76
C THR A 7 -28.08 -25.12 -26.41
N LEU A 8 -27.52 -24.06 -27.01
CA LEU A 8 -26.19 -23.57 -26.67
C LEU A 8 -26.28 -22.86 -25.30
N VAL A 9 -25.89 -23.53 -24.22
CA VAL A 9 -25.75 -22.91 -22.90
C VAL A 9 -24.48 -22.06 -22.92
N LEU A 10 -24.63 -20.74 -23.12
CA LEU A 10 -23.57 -19.78 -22.89
C LEU A 10 -23.36 -19.69 -21.36
N ALA A 11 -22.36 -20.41 -20.84
CA ALA A 11 -21.89 -20.19 -19.48
C ALA A 11 -21.19 -18.83 -19.43
N LEU A 12 -21.91 -17.80 -19.00
CA LEU A 12 -21.33 -16.53 -18.54
C LEU A 12 -20.49 -16.83 -17.29
N ILE A 13 -19.23 -17.19 -17.49
CA ILE A 13 -18.23 -17.17 -16.41
C ILE A 13 -17.95 -15.70 -16.14
N GLY A 14 -18.78 -15.09 -15.29
CA GLY A 14 -18.45 -13.82 -14.66
C GLY A 14 -17.24 -14.05 -13.78
N VAL A 15 -16.06 -13.65 -14.26
CA VAL A 15 -14.87 -13.57 -13.40
C VAL A 15 -15.18 -12.46 -12.41
N ALA A 16 -15.67 -12.82 -11.22
CA ALA A 16 -15.80 -11.89 -10.12
C ALA A 16 -14.39 -11.32 -9.86
N GLN A 17 -14.18 -10.06 -10.21
CA GLN A 17 -12.99 -9.33 -9.84
C GLN A 17 -13.08 -9.09 -8.33
N VAL A 18 -12.58 -10.04 -7.54
CA VAL A 18 -12.36 -9.77 -6.12
C VAL A 18 -11.22 -8.76 -6.06
N GLN A 19 -11.43 -7.66 -5.35
CA GLN A 19 -10.45 -6.59 -5.24
C GLN A 19 -9.80 -6.64 -3.85
N SER A 20 -8.47 -6.57 -3.81
CA SER A 20 -7.75 -6.54 -2.54
C SER A 20 -8.01 -5.22 -1.83
N HIS A 21 -7.93 -5.21 -0.51
CA HIS A 21 -8.00 -4.00 0.31
C HIS A 21 -7.01 -4.08 1.47
N GLY A 22 -6.22 -3.02 1.61
CA GLY A 22 -5.32 -2.81 2.73
C GLY A 22 -4.73 -1.41 2.73
N TYR A 23 -4.34 -0.94 3.90
CA TYR A 23 -3.78 0.40 4.08
C TYR A 23 -2.71 0.46 5.16
N LEU A 24 -1.91 1.52 5.09
CA LEU A 24 -0.99 1.91 6.14
C LEU A 24 -1.76 2.46 7.35
N LYS A 25 -1.83 1.63 8.40
CA LYS A 25 -2.57 1.91 9.63
C LYS A 25 -1.72 2.68 10.65
N GLU A 26 -0.45 2.32 10.80
CA GLU A 26 0.51 3.07 11.62
C GLU A 26 1.85 3.21 10.90
N PRO A 27 2.39 4.43 10.75
CA PRO A 27 1.75 5.72 11.01
C PRO A 27 0.56 5.94 10.07
N ILE A 28 -0.59 6.40 10.58
CA ILE A 28 -1.84 6.47 9.78
C ILE A 28 -1.66 7.25 8.47
N ALA A 29 -2.11 6.64 7.36
CA ALA A 29 -2.08 7.27 6.04
C ALA A 29 -2.95 8.54 5.96
N ARG A 30 -2.56 9.51 5.13
CA ARG A 30 -3.38 10.70 4.78
C ARG A 30 -4.81 10.32 4.34
N THR A 31 -4.94 9.26 3.54
CA THR A 31 -6.24 8.76 3.05
C THR A 31 -7.07 8.08 4.14
N SER A 32 -6.48 7.72 5.27
CA SER A 32 -7.13 7.01 6.38
C SER A 32 -7.16 7.80 7.69
N ILE A 33 -6.59 9.01 7.73
CA ILE A 33 -6.50 9.82 8.96
C ILE A 33 -7.87 10.24 9.51
N GLN A 34 -8.92 10.20 8.68
CA GLN A 34 -10.32 10.33 9.09
C GLN A 34 -10.77 9.28 10.13
N LEU A 35 -10.08 8.14 10.22
CA LEU A 35 -10.34 7.09 11.22
C LEU A 35 -9.73 7.42 12.59
N ARG A 36 -9.01 8.54 12.71
CA ARG A 36 -8.22 8.94 13.88
C ARG A 36 -8.68 10.32 14.37
N PRO A 37 -9.81 10.38 15.10
CA PRO A 37 -10.41 11.64 15.53
C PRO A 37 -9.49 12.51 16.41
N GLU A 38 -8.48 11.92 17.04
CA GLU A 38 -7.48 12.64 17.84
C GLU A 38 -6.65 13.65 17.03
N PHE A 39 -6.55 13.48 15.71
CA PHE A 39 -5.85 14.44 14.84
C PHE A 39 -6.73 15.61 14.40
N ASN A 40 -8.05 15.54 14.63
CA ASN A 40 -9.01 16.61 14.35
C ASN A 40 -8.87 17.23 12.95
N THR A 41 -8.57 16.40 11.94
CA THR A 41 -8.40 16.84 10.55
C THR A 41 -9.74 17.09 9.87
N GLN A 42 -9.83 18.17 9.11
CA GLN A 42 -10.96 18.46 8.22
C GLN A 42 -10.58 18.13 6.77
N GLN A 43 -10.88 16.92 6.32
CA GLN A 43 -10.74 16.49 4.92
C GLN A 43 -12.02 15.80 4.43
N PRO A 44 -12.23 15.70 3.12
CA PRO A 44 -13.27 14.83 2.58
C PRO A 44 -13.09 13.40 3.11
N TYR A 45 -14.19 12.71 3.37
CA TYR A 45 -14.13 11.31 3.77
C TYR A 45 -13.76 10.45 2.55
N TRP A 46 -12.60 9.80 2.59
CA TRP A 46 -12.20 8.84 1.57
C TRP A 46 -12.87 7.49 1.86
N TRP A 47 -14.01 7.21 1.23
CA TRP A 47 -14.80 6.00 1.55
C TRP A 47 -14.07 4.68 1.26
N ASP A 48 -13.20 4.66 0.26
CA ASP A 48 -12.36 3.52 -0.11
C ASP A 48 -10.91 3.69 0.38
N ASN A 49 -10.72 4.06 1.64
CA ASN A 49 -9.39 4.38 2.17
C ASN A 49 -8.47 3.15 2.24
N THR A 50 -9.03 1.95 2.11
CA THR A 50 -8.33 0.67 2.04
C THR A 50 -8.10 0.20 0.60
N GLY A 51 -8.66 0.88 -0.40
CA GLY A 51 -8.55 0.60 -1.83
C GLY A 51 -7.72 1.63 -2.61
N VAL A 52 -6.68 2.22 -2.01
CA VAL A 52 -5.84 3.23 -2.67
C VAL A 52 -4.87 2.59 -3.68
N TRP A 53 -5.45 2.07 -4.77
CA TRP A 53 -4.87 1.06 -5.67
C TRP A 53 -4.44 1.57 -7.04
N CYS A 54 -3.85 2.76 -7.11
CA CYS A 54 -3.28 3.29 -8.36
C CYS A 54 -4.30 3.34 -9.51
N ALA A 55 -5.54 3.76 -9.22
CA ALA A 55 -6.67 3.77 -10.15
C ALA A 55 -7.01 2.42 -10.80
N ASN A 56 -6.83 1.31 -10.05
CA ASN A 56 -7.12 -0.05 -10.49
C ASN A 56 -6.29 -0.49 -11.72
N ALA A 57 -5.15 0.18 -11.97
CA ALA A 57 -4.20 -0.22 -12.99
C ALA A 57 -3.17 -1.20 -12.39
N ASN A 58 -2.99 -2.36 -13.04
CA ASN A 58 -1.91 -3.28 -12.67
C ASN A 58 -0.55 -2.63 -12.96
N GLN A 59 0.33 -2.63 -11.98
CA GLN A 59 1.63 -1.97 -12.05
C GLN A 59 2.72 -2.97 -12.43
N ASP A 60 3.67 -2.59 -13.29
CA ASP A 60 4.85 -3.40 -13.59
C ASP A 60 5.96 -3.15 -12.54
N LEU A 61 6.95 -4.04 -12.46
CA LEU A 61 8.11 -3.86 -11.58
C LEU A 61 9.09 -2.81 -12.11
N GLN A 62 9.18 -2.64 -13.44
CA GLN A 62 10.06 -1.68 -14.10
C GLN A 62 9.40 -0.33 -14.33
N TYR A 63 8.07 -0.32 -14.47
CA TYR A 63 7.30 0.88 -14.76
C TYR A 63 6.01 0.93 -13.95
N SER A 64 5.83 2.02 -13.21
CA SER A 64 4.64 2.28 -12.40
C SER A 64 3.96 3.57 -12.88
N THR A 65 2.68 3.47 -13.19
CA THR A 65 1.77 4.62 -13.39
C THR A 65 1.14 5.09 -12.08
N CYS A 66 1.39 4.38 -10.97
CA CYS A 66 0.88 4.77 -9.67
C CYS A 66 1.43 6.13 -9.22
N GLY A 67 0.54 7.03 -8.79
CA GLY A 67 0.90 8.30 -8.17
C GLY A 67 1.72 8.13 -6.89
N ARG A 68 2.29 9.22 -6.37
CA ARG A 68 3.21 9.18 -5.23
C ARG A 68 2.62 8.55 -3.99
N CYS A 69 1.30 8.68 -3.81
CA CYS A 69 0.59 8.24 -2.63
C CYS A 69 -0.63 7.36 -2.96
N GLY A 70 -0.57 6.67 -4.11
CA GLY A 70 -1.55 5.68 -4.55
C GLY A 70 -2.66 6.20 -5.44
N GLU A 71 -2.62 7.47 -5.81
CA GLU A 71 -3.54 8.07 -6.77
C GLU A 71 -3.26 7.59 -8.21
N GLN A 72 -4.12 7.99 -9.14
CA GLN A 72 -3.82 7.89 -10.58
C GLN A 72 -2.59 8.75 -10.94
N GLN A 73 -1.82 8.35 -11.95
CA GLN A 73 -0.78 9.21 -12.53
C GLN A 73 -1.31 10.60 -12.86
N GLY A 74 -0.59 11.64 -12.44
CA GLY A 74 -0.96 13.04 -12.67
C GLY A 74 -2.01 13.61 -11.70
N ASN A 75 -2.62 12.76 -10.86
CA ASN A 75 -3.38 13.22 -9.69
C ASN A 75 -2.44 13.33 -8.48
N SER A 76 -2.64 14.36 -7.65
CA SER A 76 -1.84 14.63 -6.46
C SER A 76 -2.68 14.87 -5.20
N ASP A 77 -3.92 14.40 -5.17
CA ASP A 77 -4.88 14.66 -4.10
C ASP A 77 -4.44 14.08 -2.75
N ALA A 78 -3.79 12.91 -2.74
CA ALA A 78 -3.23 12.28 -1.53
C ALA A 78 -1.74 12.61 -1.31
N SER A 79 -1.11 13.24 -2.29
CA SER A 79 0.27 13.70 -2.27
C SER A 79 0.37 15.03 -1.51
N GLN A 80 1.61 15.48 -1.25
CA GLN A 80 1.81 16.74 -0.56
C GLN A 80 1.11 17.91 -1.28
N ASN A 81 0.47 18.79 -0.50
CA ASN A 81 -0.40 19.90 -0.93
C ASN A 81 -1.74 19.49 -1.56
N GLY A 82 -2.02 18.18 -1.63
CA GLY A 82 -3.31 17.67 -2.09
C GLY A 82 -4.44 17.88 -1.08
N ILE A 83 -5.67 17.58 -1.49
CA ILE A 83 -6.86 17.77 -0.64
C ILE A 83 -6.90 16.85 0.60
N TYR A 84 -6.12 15.77 0.63
CA TYR A 84 -5.97 14.88 1.79
C TYR A 84 -4.69 15.15 2.58
N ASP A 85 -3.84 16.06 2.10
CA ASP A 85 -2.74 16.57 2.89
C ASP A 85 -3.26 17.66 3.84
N LYS A 86 -3.14 17.39 5.15
CA LYS A 86 -3.53 18.32 6.22
C LYS A 86 -2.37 18.84 7.04
N ASN A 87 -1.13 18.61 6.58
CA ASN A 87 0.08 19.03 7.28
C ASN A 87 0.15 18.50 8.72
N VAL A 88 -0.46 17.35 9.01
CA VAL A 88 -0.51 16.74 10.34
C VAL A 88 0.61 15.71 10.47
N ILE A 89 1.47 15.90 11.46
CA ILE A 89 2.48 14.90 11.83
C ILE A 89 1.80 13.82 12.68
N VAL A 90 1.67 12.62 12.12
CA VAL A 90 0.95 11.51 12.78
C VAL A 90 1.84 10.66 13.68
N ALA A 91 3.16 10.74 13.51
CA ALA A 91 4.14 10.07 14.36
C ALA A 91 5.45 10.87 14.43
N THR A 92 6.16 10.74 15.55
CA THR A 92 7.52 11.26 15.72
C THR A 92 8.44 10.11 16.09
N TYR A 93 9.55 9.98 15.38
CA TYR A 93 10.54 8.93 15.56
C TYR A 93 11.91 9.49 15.86
N THR A 94 12.77 8.66 16.45
CA THR A 94 14.19 8.98 16.64
C THR A 94 14.99 8.53 15.41
N ALA A 95 15.88 9.38 14.92
CA ALA A 95 16.80 9.04 13.83
C ALA A 95 17.61 7.78 14.19
N GLY A 96 17.73 6.85 13.23
CA GLY A 96 18.43 5.58 13.47
C GLY A 96 17.69 4.55 14.32
N SER A 97 16.47 4.86 14.80
CA SER A 97 15.67 3.87 15.52
C SER A 97 15.05 2.83 14.58
N ILE A 98 14.71 1.68 15.15
CA ILE A 98 13.82 0.70 14.53
C ILE A 98 12.40 1.05 14.95
N VAL A 99 11.50 1.20 13.99
CA VAL A 99 10.11 1.60 14.21
C VAL A 99 9.15 0.56 13.66
N ASP A 100 8.00 0.43 14.30
CA ASP A 100 6.94 -0.46 13.83
C ASP A 100 6.08 0.26 12.80
N ILE A 101 5.95 -0.36 11.62
CA ILE A 101 5.03 0.04 10.56
C ILE A 101 3.92 -1.00 10.49
N VAL A 102 2.68 -0.58 10.75
CA VAL A 102 1.52 -1.48 10.81
C VAL A 102 0.66 -1.29 9.58
N SER A 103 0.44 -2.37 8.86
CA SER A 103 -0.46 -2.45 7.71
C SER A 103 -1.72 -3.22 8.09
N ASN A 104 -2.89 -2.65 7.86
CA ASN A 104 -4.15 -3.36 8.03
C ASN A 104 -4.63 -3.87 6.66
N PHE A 105 -4.90 -5.16 6.56
CA PHE A 105 -5.50 -5.77 5.38
C PHE A 105 -6.93 -6.15 5.71
N GLN A 106 -7.88 -5.67 4.92
CA GLN A 106 -9.29 -6.07 5.00
C GLN A 106 -9.57 -7.28 4.10
N ALA A 107 -8.89 -7.34 2.96
CA ALA A 107 -8.89 -8.45 2.03
C ALA A 107 -7.50 -8.54 1.39
N ALA A 108 -6.58 -9.30 1.99
CA ALA A 108 -5.26 -9.53 1.43
C ALA A 108 -5.36 -10.42 0.18
N HIS A 109 -4.51 -10.21 -0.81
CA HIS A 109 -4.43 -11.00 -2.03
C HIS A 109 -3.01 -11.49 -2.27
N HIS A 110 -2.42 -12.06 -1.22
CA HIS A 110 -1.04 -12.50 -1.20
C HIS A 110 -0.06 -11.34 -1.49
N GLY A 111 1.25 -11.60 -1.57
CA GLY A 111 2.23 -10.69 -2.12
C GLY A 111 3.15 -10.13 -1.04
N TYR A 112 3.51 -8.85 -1.15
CA TYR A 112 4.41 -8.23 -0.20
C TYR A 112 4.18 -6.73 -0.11
N PHE A 113 4.59 -6.13 1.00
CA PHE A 113 4.71 -4.69 1.07
C PHE A 113 6.13 -4.24 1.37
N GLN A 114 6.40 -3.00 0.98
CA GLN A 114 7.63 -2.28 1.23
C GLN A 114 7.32 -0.94 1.87
N VAL A 115 8.32 -0.40 2.56
CA VAL A 115 8.27 0.90 3.19
C VAL A 115 9.38 1.76 2.61
N GLU A 116 9.04 3.00 2.27
CA GLU A 116 9.92 3.96 1.65
C GLU A 116 9.87 5.29 2.43
N LEU A 117 10.96 6.04 2.41
CA LEU A 117 11.06 7.34 3.07
C LEU A 117 11.44 8.42 2.07
N CYS A 118 10.64 9.48 2.02
CA CYS A 118 11.04 10.78 1.52
C CYS A 118 11.51 11.64 2.69
N ALA A 119 12.81 11.86 2.78
CA ALA A 119 13.43 12.62 3.88
C ALA A 119 13.29 14.15 3.73
N SER A 120 12.92 14.61 2.54
CA SER A 120 12.76 16.03 2.19
C SER A 120 11.43 16.58 2.72
N GLU A 121 11.44 17.85 3.15
CA GLU A 121 10.20 18.56 3.47
C GLU A 121 9.32 18.76 2.23
N THR A 122 9.93 18.85 1.05
CA THR A 122 9.19 18.81 -0.23
C THR A 122 9.19 17.39 -0.77
N GLU A 123 8.01 16.79 -0.81
CA GLU A 123 7.74 15.50 -1.43
C GLU A 123 7.89 15.64 -2.96
N THR A 124 8.62 14.72 -3.58
CA THR A 124 8.79 14.62 -5.04
C THR A 124 8.79 13.15 -5.45
N ASP A 125 8.64 12.85 -6.74
CA ASP A 125 8.65 11.46 -7.21
C ASP A 125 9.96 10.73 -6.88
N ASN A 126 11.08 11.47 -6.86
CA ASN A 126 12.43 10.91 -6.75
C ASN A 126 13.02 10.96 -5.33
N CYS A 127 12.30 11.48 -4.33
CA CYS A 127 12.84 11.57 -2.96
C CYS A 127 12.69 10.28 -2.14
N PHE A 128 11.86 9.34 -2.60
CA PHE A 128 11.56 8.12 -1.86
C PHE A 128 12.68 7.11 -1.99
N THR A 129 13.15 6.63 -0.84
CA THR A 129 14.17 5.59 -0.72
C THR A 129 13.62 4.40 0.06
N VAL A 130 13.82 3.18 -0.44
CA VAL A 130 13.36 1.96 0.24
C VAL A 130 14.10 1.80 1.57
N LEU A 131 13.35 1.58 2.64
CA LEU A 131 13.89 1.35 3.97
C LEU A 131 14.14 -0.15 4.22
N PRO A 132 15.20 -0.50 4.97
CA PRO A 132 15.41 -1.88 5.41
C PRO A 132 14.32 -2.31 6.40
N ILE A 133 13.80 -3.53 6.20
CA ILE A 133 12.96 -4.23 7.16
C ILE A 133 13.86 -5.23 7.89
N VAL A 134 13.97 -5.10 9.20
CA VAL A 134 14.88 -5.92 10.04
C VAL A 134 14.15 -7.01 10.82
N GLY A 135 12.83 -7.08 10.67
CA GLY A 135 11.97 -8.11 11.25
C GLY A 135 10.50 -7.73 11.10
N GLY A 136 9.60 -8.53 11.64
CA GLY A 136 8.17 -8.25 11.58
C GLY A 136 7.33 -9.41 12.09
N SER A 137 6.03 -9.32 11.86
CA SER A 137 5.07 -10.41 12.12
C SER A 137 5.21 -11.56 11.12
N GLU A 138 5.79 -11.30 9.94
CA GLU A 138 5.94 -12.26 8.84
C GLU A 138 7.38 -12.33 8.32
N GLU A 139 7.60 -13.22 7.37
CA GLU A 139 8.88 -13.40 6.69
C GLU A 139 9.35 -12.09 6.02
N VAL A 140 10.59 -11.70 6.32
CA VAL A 140 11.28 -10.60 5.65
C VAL A 140 12.11 -11.14 4.49
N ARG A 141 11.90 -10.59 3.31
CA ARG A 141 12.60 -10.98 2.08
C ARG A 141 13.43 -9.85 1.52
N ASN A 142 14.59 -10.22 0.97
CA ASN A 142 15.56 -9.29 0.36
C ASN A 142 15.95 -8.11 1.28
N GLY A 143 15.73 -8.25 2.59
CA GLY A 143 15.96 -7.21 3.60
C GLY A 143 15.02 -6.00 3.55
N ASN A 144 14.00 -5.99 2.67
CA ASN A 144 13.16 -4.81 2.45
C ASN A 144 11.73 -5.08 1.98
N ARG A 145 11.27 -6.34 2.02
CA ARG A 145 9.90 -6.75 1.71
C ARG A 145 9.36 -7.57 2.88
N LEU A 146 8.20 -7.22 3.40
CA LEU A 146 7.47 -8.11 4.31
C LEU A 146 6.47 -8.93 3.50
N CYS A 147 6.56 -10.26 3.62
CA CYS A 147 5.64 -11.21 2.98
C CYS A 147 4.22 -11.02 3.54
N VAL A 148 3.23 -11.03 2.64
CA VAL A 148 1.80 -11.07 2.95
C VAL A 148 1.31 -12.44 2.48
N PRO A 149 1.44 -13.52 3.29
CA PRO A 149 1.13 -14.89 2.85
C PRO A 149 -0.37 -15.21 2.80
N TYR A 150 -1.22 -14.21 3.01
CA TYR A 150 -2.64 -14.40 3.27
C TYR A 150 -3.50 -14.09 2.06
N ASP A 151 -4.58 -14.86 1.94
CA ASP A 151 -5.68 -14.60 1.01
C ASP A 151 -6.76 -13.73 1.67
N ASN A 152 -7.90 -13.53 1.02
CA ASN A 152 -8.98 -12.63 1.43
C ASN A 152 -9.92 -13.20 2.52
N ASN A 153 -9.41 -14.08 3.39
CA ASN A 153 -10.23 -14.84 4.34
C ASN A 153 -10.51 -14.11 5.66
N ALA A 154 -9.73 -13.09 6.02
CA ALA A 154 -9.91 -12.32 7.25
C ALA A 154 -9.25 -10.94 7.20
N THR A 155 -9.71 -10.05 8.08
CA THR A 155 -8.99 -8.82 8.39
C THR A 155 -7.83 -9.10 9.35
N GLN A 156 -6.68 -8.49 9.10
CA GLN A 156 -5.45 -8.73 9.86
C GLN A 156 -4.51 -7.53 9.82
N ASP A 157 -3.76 -7.34 10.90
CA ASP A 157 -2.66 -6.38 10.96
C ASP A 157 -1.33 -7.10 10.80
N LEU A 158 -0.47 -6.60 9.92
CA LEU A 158 0.91 -7.04 9.80
C LEU A 158 1.85 -5.93 10.24
N VAL A 159 2.93 -6.30 10.92
CA VAL A 159 3.92 -5.37 11.48
C VAL A 159 5.25 -5.59 10.79
N ALA A 160 5.81 -4.53 10.20
CA ALA A 160 7.20 -4.49 9.75
C ALA A 160 8.02 -3.64 10.73
N ARG A 161 9.14 -4.19 11.21
CA ARG A 161 10.14 -3.46 11.99
C ARG A 161 11.14 -2.84 11.02
N VAL A 162 11.06 -1.53 10.85
CA VAL A 162 11.78 -0.79 9.82
C VAL A 162 12.92 0.01 10.44
N GLN A 163 14.11 -0.09 9.86
CA GLN A 163 15.28 0.67 10.29
C GLN A 163 15.28 2.06 9.64
N LEU A 164 15.13 3.12 10.45
CA LEU A 164 15.28 4.50 9.97
C LEU A 164 16.76 4.84 9.78
N PRO A 165 17.12 5.74 8.83
CA PRO A 165 18.52 6.15 8.65
C PRO A 165 19.01 6.98 9.85
N ALA A 166 20.21 6.67 10.35
CA ALA A 166 20.78 7.33 11.54
C ALA A 166 21.07 8.84 11.36
N GLY A 167 21.38 9.27 10.14
CA GLY A 167 21.71 10.66 9.83
C GLY A 167 20.55 11.52 9.32
N VAL A 168 19.33 10.97 9.25
CA VAL A 168 18.18 11.68 8.66
C VAL A 168 17.35 12.31 9.76
N ARG A 169 17.11 13.62 9.64
CA ARG A 169 16.21 14.41 10.50
C ARG A 169 15.34 15.28 9.62
N CYS A 170 14.08 15.44 10.02
CA CYS A 170 13.11 16.26 9.29
C CYS A 170 11.98 16.66 10.23
N ASN A 171 11.47 17.89 10.05
CA ASN A 171 10.27 18.33 10.75
C ASN A 171 9.00 17.69 10.20
N ARG A 172 9.06 17.31 8.93
CA ARG A 172 8.03 16.64 8.16
C ARG A 172 8.65 15.84 7.03
N CYS A 173 8.62 14.53 7.14
CA CYS A 173 8.95 13.55 6.11
C CYS A 173 7.70 12.79 5.69
N THR A 174 7.74 12.16 4.52
CA THR A 174 6.70 11.22 4.09
C THR A 174 7.22 9.78 4.19
N ILE A 175 6.52 8.95 4.96
CA ILE A 175 6.62 7.48 4.84
C ILE A 175 5.62 7.03 3.79
N ARG A 176 6.10 6.25 2.81
CA ARG A 176 5.28 5.61 1.79
C ARG A 176 5.25 4.12 2.01
N TRP A 177 4.05 3.57 2.08
CA TRP A 177 3.80 2.14 2.10
C TRP A 177 3.32 1.74 0.73
N THR A 178 3.94 0.71 0.13
CA THR A 178 3.54 0.16 -1.16
C THR A 178 3.31 -1.34 -1.00
N TYR A 179 2.07 -1.80 -1.16
CA TYR A 179 1.69 -3.21 -1.17
C TYR A 179 1.42 -3.67 -2.60
N ARG A 180 2.08 -4.75 -3.00
CA ARG A 180 1.88 -5.38 -4.31
C ARG A 180 1.25 -6.75 -4.09
N THR A 181 0.12 -6.98 -4.73
CA THR A 181 -0.58 -8.26 -4.62
C THR A 181 0.11 -9.34 -5.40
N SER A 182 -0.28 -10.56 -5.07
CA SER A 182 0.09 -11.75 -5.80
C SER A 182 -1.10 -12.36 -6.59
N TYR A 183 -2.35 -12.03 -6.26
CA TYR A 183 -3.49 -12.68 -6.90
C TYR A 183 -3.76 -12.26 -8.38
N PRO A 184 -4.26 -13.15 -9.27
CA PRO A 184 -4.27 -14.61 -9.14
C PRO A 184 -2.89 -15.19 -9.50
N GLY A 185 -2.37 -16.02 -8.61
CA GLY A 185 -1.14 -16.76 -8.86
C GLY A 185 -1.36 -17.93 -9.82
N PRO A 186 -0.44 -18.22 -10.77
CA PRO A 186 -0.45 -19.50 -11.46
C PRO A 186 -0.20 -20.65 -10.47
N SER A 187 -0.55 -21.89 -10.84
CA SER A 187 -0.28 -23.07 -10.02
C SER A 187 1.22 -23.22 -9.72
N GLY A 188 1.58 -23.53 -8.46
CA GLY A 188 2.96 -23.71 -8.02
C GLY A 188 3.74 -22.43 -7.75
N TRP A 189 3.04 -21.30 -7.68
CA TRP A 189 3.66 -20.02 -7.50
C TRP A 189 3.83 -19.60 -6.03
N GLU A 190 4.77 -18.69 -5.81
CA GLU A 190 5.20 -18.22 -4.51
C GLU A 190 4.28 -17.08 -4.03
N SER A 191 3.66 -17.26 -2.85
CA SER A 191 2.60 -16.38 -2.34
C SER A 191 3.05 -14.96 -2.01
N CYS A 192 4.33 -14.64 -2.11
CA CYS A 192 4.90 -13.36 -1.71
C CYS A 192 5.84 -12.77 -2.76
N ASP A 193 5.77 -13.21 -4.01
CA ASP A 193 6.58 -12.63 -5.09
C ASP A 193 5.92 -12.70 -6.48
N ASN A 194 5.48 -11.57 -7.04
CA ASN A 194 4.85 -11.50 -8.37
C ASN A 194 5.69 -10.76 -9.41
N PRO A 195 6.29 -11.48 -10.39
CA PRO A 195 7.04 -10.84 -11.46
C PRO A 195 6.15 -10.22 -12.54
N ARG A 196 4.84 -10.51 -12.55
CA ARG A 196 3.90 -9.98 -13.55
C ARG A 196 3.24 -8.70 -13.05
N PRO A 197 2.68 -7.87 -13.96
CA PRO A 197 1.87 -6.72 -13.56
C PRO A 197 0.76 -7.12 -12.59
N ALA A 198 0.68 -6.43 -11.45
CA ALA A 198 -0.19 -6.81 -10.34
C ALA A 198 -0.88 -5.59 -9.74
N GLN A 199 -2.01 -5.84 -9.06
CA GLN A 199 -2.70 -4.80 -8.30
C GLN A 199 -1.74 -4.28 -7.23
N THR A 200 -1.65 -2.96 -7.11
CA THR A 200 -0.72 -2.31 -6.20
C THR A 200 -1.45 -1.22 -5.46
N PHE A 201 -1.20 -1.14 -4.16
CA PHE A 201 -1.77 -0.19 -3.22
C PHE A 201 -0.65 0.66 -2.68
N ARG A 202 -0.93 1.92 -2.49
CA ARG A 202 0.09 2.84 -1.98
C ARG A 202 -0.55 3.90 -1.10
N ASN A 203 0.12 4.19 0.00
CA ASN A 203 -0.31 5.21 0.95
C ASN A 203 0.88 6.03 1.41
N CYS A 204 0.60 7.26 1.84
CA CYS A 204 1.59 8.15 2.43
C CYS A 204 1.14 8.61 3.81
N ALA A 205 2.08 8.73 4.74
CA ALA A 205 1.88 9.28 6.07
C ALA A 205 2.97 10.32 6.39
N ASP A 206 2.57 11.43 6.99
CA ASP A 206 3.48 12.51 7.38
C ASP A 206 4.03 12.27 8.79
N VAL A 207 5.35 12.20 8.92
CA VAL A 207 6.04 11.91 10.18
C VAL A 207 7.15 12.90 10.46
N ARG A 208 7.64 12.92 11.69
CA ARG A 208 8.83 13.67 12.10
C ARG A 208 9.93 12.73 12.52
N ILE A 209 11.18 13.06 12.19
CA ILE A 209 12.36 12.28 12.60
C ILE A 209 13.35 13.22 13.29
N GLN A 210 13.74 12.90 14.53
CA GLN A 210 14.62 13.71 15.39
C GLN A 210 15.85 12.96 15.87
#